data_AF-A0A849PPM8-F1
#
_entry.id   AF-A0A849PPM8-F1
#
_cell.length_a   1.000
_cell.length_b   1.000
_cell.length_c   1.000
_cell.angle_alpha   90.00
_cell.angle_beta   90.00
_cell.angle_gamma   90.00
#
_symmetry.space_group_name_H-M   'P 1'
#
loop_
_entity.id
_entity.type
_entity.pdbx_description
1 polymer ?
#
loop_
_entity_poly.entity_id
_entity_poly.type
_entity_poly.pdbx_seq_one_letter_code
_entity_poly.pdbx_strand_id
1 'polypeptide(L)' 'MFRTILVLDIFDGIVVHALRGKREEYLPVADFSSVCETSDAAEIARTLRPTEVYAADLNRIRG' A
#
# COMPACT_ATOMS: atom_id res chain seq x y z
N MET A 1 -20.76 13.74 -6.13
CA MET A 1 -19.75 13.34 -5.11
C MET A 1 -18.85 12.30 -5.75
N PHE A 2 -17.53 12.37 -5.56
CA PHE A 2 -16.59 11.42 -6.15
C PHE A 2 -16.36 10.23 -5.21
N ARG A 3 -16.21 9.02 -5.77
CA ARG A 3 -15.86 7.82 -5.00
C ARG A 3 -14.35 7.80 -4.80
N THR A 4 -13.90 7.59 -3.57
CA THR A 4 -12.49 7.53 -3.19
C THR A 4 -12.15 6.15 -2.65
N ILE A 5 -11.08 5.55 -3.15
CA ILE A 5 -10.62 4.22 -2.74
C ILE A 5 -9.17 4.34 -2.29
N LEU A 6 -8.85 3.85 -1.09
CA LEU A 6 -7.47 3.74 -0.64
C LEU A 6 -6.84 2.51 -1.33
N VAL A 7 -5.79 2.74 -2.11
CA VAL A 7 -5.03 1.67 -2.75
C VAL A 7 -3.81 1.30 -1.90
N LEU A 8 -3.64 0.02 -1.60
CA LEU A 8 -2.48 -0.53 -0.90
C LEU A 8 -1.80 -1.56 -1.80
N ASP A 9 -0.58 -1.24 -2.24
CA ASP A 9 0.28 -2.16 -2.97
C ASP A 9 1.04 -3.02 -1.97
N ILE A 10 0.74 -4.32 -1.95
CA ILE A 10 1.31 -5.27 -0.98
C ILE A 10 2.30 -6.18 -1.70
N PHE A 11 3.55 -6.13 -1.26
CA PHE A 11 4.63 -7.00 -1.75
C PHE A 11 5.33 -7.64 -0.55
N ASP A 12 5.51 -8.97 -0.60
CA ASP A 12 6.09 -9.77 0.49
C ASP A 12 5.50 -9.49 1.88
N GLY A 13 4.18 -9.28 1.92
CA GLY A 13 3.41 -9.11 3.15
C GLY A 13 3.38 -7.70 3.71
N ILE A 14 4.06 -6.74 3.10
CA ILE A 14 4.09 -5.34 3.55
C ILE A 14 3.54 -4.39 2.48
N VAL A 15 3.00 -3.25 2.92
CA VAL A 15 2.66 -2.15 2.01
C VAL A 15 3.95 -1.45 1.57
N VAL A 16 4.15 -1.39 0.26
CA VAL A 16 5.34 -0.82 -0.36
C VAL A 16 5.04 0.45 -1.12
N HIS A 17 6.05 1.32 -1.22
CA HIS A 17 6.11 2.37 -2.22
C HIS A 17 6.53 1.76 -3.57
N ALA A 18 5.55 1.33 -4.36
CA ALA A 18 5.81 0.70 -5.66
C ALA A 18 6.31 1.73 -6.69
N LEU A 19 7.58 1.66 -7.05
CA LEU A 19 8.22 2.57 -8.01
C LEU A 19 8.23 1.97 -9.42
N ARG A 20 7.24 2.36 -10.24
CA ARG A 20 7.19 2.09 -11.70
C ARG A 20 7.41 0.62 -12.10
N GLY A 21 6.96 -0.34 -11.28
CA GLY A 21 7.12 -1.77 -11.58
C GLY A 21 8.51 -2.35 -11.29
N LYS A 22 9.46 -1.53 -10.83
CA LYS A 22 10.81 -1.99 -10.46
C LYS A 22 10.81 -2.57 -9.05
N ARG A 23 10.49 -3.85 -8.94
CA ARG A 23 10.28 -4.55 -7.66
C ARG A 23 11.48 -4.45 -6.71
N GLU A 24 12.67 -4.47 -7.28
CA GLU A 24 13.96 -4.36 -6.61
C GLU A 24 14.22 -2.96 -6.02
N GLU A 25 13.42 -1.96 -6.40
CA GLU A 25 13.40 -0.62 -5.82
C GLU A 25 12.21 -0.42 -4.86
N TYR A 26 11.40 -1.45 -4.59
CA TYR A 26 10.26 -1.32 -3.67
C TYR A 26 10.74 -1.22 -2.24
N LEU A 27 10.22 -0.23 -1.53
CA LEU A 27 10.59 0.07 -0.15
C LEU A 27 9.34 0.13 0.72
N PRO A 28 9.43 -0.15 2.03
CA PRO A 28 8.32 0.01 2.97
C PRO A 28 7.69 1.41 2.86
N VAL A 29 6.36 1.50 2.77
CA VAL A 29 5.67 2.79 2.71
C VAL A 29 5.95 3.68 3.94
N ALA A 30 6.23 3.08 5.10
CA ALA A 30 6.56 3.80 6.34
C ALA A 30 7.81 4.69 6.22
N ASP A 31 8.76 4.35 5.34
CA ASP A 31 9.99 5.11 5.16
C ASP A 31 9.76 6.44 4.42
N PHE A 32 8.61 6.58 3.73
CA PHE A 32 8.28 7.73 2.87
C PHE A 32 7.01 8.47 3.30
N SER A 33 6.12 7.78 4.01
CA SER A 33 4.82 8.33 4.39
C SER A 33 4.96 9.38 5.48
N SER A 34 4.30 10.52 5.30
CA SER A 34 4.12 11.53 6.34
C SER A 34 2.87 11.29 7.19
N VAL A 35 2.10 10.23 6.92
CA VAL A 35 0.78 9.97 7.52
C VAL A 35 0.75 8.65 8.30
N CYS A 36 1.53 7.66 7.90
CA CYS A 36 1.55 6.32 8.51
C CYS A 36 2.98 5.93 8.86
N GLU A 37 3.19 5.45 10.08
CA GLU A 37 4.50 5.03 10.60
C GLU A 37 4.72 3.51 10.48
N THR A 38 3.80 2.81 9.81
CA THR A 38 3.76 1.34 9.69
C THR A 38 3.58 0.95 8.22
N SER A 39 4.09 -0.22 7.87
CA SER A 39 3.85 -0.87 6.58
C SER A 39 2.86 -2.03 6.67
N ASP A 40 2.21 -2.23 7.83
CA ASP A 40 1.13 -3.19 7.99
C ASP A 40 -0.16 -2.65 7.35
N ALA A 41 -0.69 -3.39 6.36
CA ALA A 41 -1.86 -2.95 5.61
C ALA A 41 -3.12 -2.79 6.49
N ALA A 42 -3.30 -3.67 7.48
CA ALA A 42 -4.46 -3.64 8.33
C ALA A 42 -4.40 -2.48 9.33
N GLU A 43 -3.21 -2.15 9.84
CA GLU A 43 -2.97 -0.99 10.69
C GLU A 43 -3.17 0.32 9.94
N ILE A 44 -2.65 0.44 8.73
CA ILE A 44 -2.91 1.61 7.85
C ILE A 44 -4.41 1.79 7.64
N ALA A 45 -5.14 0.73 7.30
CA ALA A 45 -6.59 0.81 7.08
C ALA A 45 -7.35 1.21 8.37
N ARG A 46 -6.96 0.70 9.54
CA ARG A 46 -7.54 1.08 10.83
C ARG A 46 -7.27 2.56 11.16
N THR A 47 -6.08 3.06 10.88
CA THR A 47 -5.69 4.44 11.17
C THR A 47 -6.39 5.44 10.26
N LEU A 48 -6.42 5.16 8.94
CA LEU A 48 -6.98 6.07 7.95
C LEU A 48 -8.52 5.99 7.85
N ARG A 49 -9.11 4.86 8.26
CA ARG A 49 -10.57 4.59 8.20
C ARG A 49 -11.20 4.98 6.86
N PRO A 50 -10.66 4.52 5.71
CA PRO A 50 -11.26 4.80 4.41
C PRO A 50 -12.61 4.10 4.27
N THR A 51 -13.50 4.66 3.46
CA THR A 51 -14.79 4.01 3.12
C THR A 51 -14.58 2.72 2.32
N GLU A 52 -13.56 2.71 1.44
CA GLU A 52 -13.23 1.59 0.56
C GLU A 52 -11.71 1.38 0.49
N VAL A 53 -11.28 0.13 0.46
CA VAL A 53 -9.89 -0.28 0.30
C VAL A 53 -9.76 -1.22 -0.89
N TYR A 54 -8.77 -0.98 -1.72
CA TYR A 54 -8.28 -1.91 -2.74
C TYR A 54 -6.87 -2.34 -2.38
N ALA A 55 -6.69 -3.62 -2.07
CA ALA A 55 -5.39 -4.20 -1.72
C ALA A 55 -4.87 -5.06 -2.87
N ALA A 56 -3.76 -4.66 -3.48
CA ALA A 56 -3.14 -5.35 -4.60
C ALA A 56 -2.05 -6.31 -4.11
N ASP A 57 -2.24 -7.61 -4.35
CA ASP A 57 -1.21 -8.63 -4.10
C ASP A 57 -0.19 -8.62 -5.25
N LEU A 58 0.91 -7.88 -5.07
CA LEU A 58 1.94 -7.74 -6.09
C LEU A 58 2.76 -9.01 -6.29
N ASN A 59 2.70 -9.97 -5.36
CA ASN A 59 3.32 -11.28 -5.55
C ASN A 59 2.59 -12.12 -6.61
N ARG A 60 1.27 -11.92 -6.74
CA ARG A 60 0.45 -12.63 -7.74
C ARG A 60 0.23 -11.84 -9.02
N ILE A 61 0.18 -10.52 -8.96
CA ILE A 61 0.10 -9.68 -10.15
C ILE A 61 1.47 -9.76 -10.84
N ARG A 62 1.56 -10.51 -11.94
CA ARG A 62 2.73 -10.54 -12.81
C ARG A 62 2.50 -9.58 -13.97
N GLY A 63 3.44 -8.64 -14.14
CA GLY A 63 3.59 -7.84 -15.35
C GLY A 63 4.49 -8.55 -16.34
#